data_AF-A0A820S255-F1
#
_entry.id   AF-A0A820S255-F1
#
_cell.length_a   1.000
_cell.length_b   1.000
_cell.length_c   1.000
_cell.angle_alpha   90.00
_cell.angle_beta   90.00
_cell.angle_gamma   90.00
#
_symmetry.space_group_name_H-M   'P 1'
#
loop_
_entity.id
_entity.type
_entity.pdbx_description
1 polymer ?
#
loop_
_entity_poly.entity_id
_entity_poly.type
_entity_poly.pdbx_seq_one_letter_code
_entity_poly.pdbx_strand_id
1 'polypeptide(L)'
;MSYRRSQDFSISSMIQFNCNGSLSTTKKWTIKNCTSIRSFPIQLNSKISTTLSELYIPSRTLDYGIYELTLTVTMIESLDLKSSSSAYVRITATGITANLVQ
;
A
#
# COMPACT_ATOMS: atom_id res chain seq x y z
N MET A 1 11.09 0.02 1.83
CA MET A 1 11.41 -0.53 0.49
C MET A 1 11.52 0.61 -0.51
N SER A 2 12.21 0.43 -1.64
CA SER A 2 12.35 1.47 -2.67
C SER A 2 11.98 0.91 -4.05
N TYR A 3 11.12 1.61 -4.77
CA TYR A 3 10.66 1.23 -6.10
C TYR A 3 10.87 2.38 -7.08
N ARG A 4 11.12 2.05 -8.35
CA ARG A 4 11.17 3.05 -9.43
C ARG A 4 9.75 3.42 -9.82
N ARG A 5 9.50 4.69 -10.17
CA ARG A 5 8.17 5.11 -10.65
C ARG A 5 7.72 4.38 -11.91
N SER A 6 8.66 3.88 -12.72
CA SER A 6 8.38 3.09 -13.92
C SER A 6 8.15 1.60 -13.66
N GLN A 7 8.18 1.15 -12.41
CA GLN A 7 8.07 -0.25 -12.02
C GLN A 7 6.76 -0.50 -11.27
N ASP A 8 6.09 -1.59 -11.62
CA ASP A 8 4.95 -2.12 -10.88
C ASP A 8 5.45 -2.82 -9.60
N PHE A 9 4.66 -2.79 -8.53
CA PHE A 9 4.99 -3.55 -7.33
C PHE A 9 3.75 -4.05 -6.59
N SER A 10 3.93 -5.13 -5.84
CA SER A 10 2.90 -5.72 -5.00
C SER A 10 3.38 -5.83 -3.56
N ILE A 11 2.47 -5.65 -2.62
CA ILE A 11 2.66 -5.97 -1.20
C ILE A 11 1.70 -7.10 -0.87
N SER A 12 2.24 -8.22 -0.39
CA SER A 12 1.46 -9.32 0.17
C SER A 12 1.54 -9.29 1.69
N SER A 13 0.45 -9.72 2.33
CA SER A 13 0.36 -9.81 3.78
C SER A 13 0.05 -11.25 4.19
N MET A 14 0.77 -11.72 5.20
CA MET A 14 0.45 -12.97 5.88
C MET A 14 -0.43 -12.61 7.08
N ILE A 15 -1.66 -13.14 7.11
CA ILE A 15 -2.64 -12.86 8.15
C ILE A 15 -2.91 -14.16 8.89
N GLN A 16 -2.58 -14.18 10.18
CA GLN A 16 -2.83 -15.33 11.05
C GLN A 16 -3.90 -14.95 12.08
N PHE A 17 -4.94 -15.79 12.18
CA PHE A 17 -5.96 -15.68 13.21
C PHE A 17 -5.74 -16.80 14.23
N ASN A 18 -5.52 -16.44 15.49
CA ASN A 18 -5.44 -17.39 16.58
C ASN A 18 -6.69 -17.25 17.46
N CYS A 19 -7.79 -17.86 16.99
CA CYS A 19 -9.10 -17.72 17.62
C CYS A 19 -9.86 -19.04 17.50
N ASN A 20 -10.73 -19.34 18.47
CA ASN A 20 -11.43 -20.64 18.54
C ASN A 20 -12.62 -20.78 17.56
N GLY A 21 -12.92 -19.76 16.74
CA GLY A 21 -14.04 -19.76 15.79
C GLY A 21 -13.62 -19.34 14.38
N SER A 22 -14.43 -19.73 13.38
CA SER A 22 -14.34 -19.21 12.02
C SER A 22 -14.75 -17.75 12.02
N LEU A 23 -13.79 -16.84 11.89
CA LEU A 23 -14.07 -15.41 12.02
C LEU A 23 -14.08 -14.76 10.65
N SER A 24 -15.27 -14.31 10.25
CA SER A 24 -15.40 -13.47 9.05
C SER A 24 -14.71 -12.13 9.29
N THR A 25 -13.93 -11.68 8.31
CA THR A 25 -13.14 -10.45 8.41
C THR A 25 -13.34 -9.55 7.21
N THR A 26 -13.31 -8.24 7.47
CA THR A 26 -13.15 -7.23 6.44
C THR A 26 -11.71 -6.74 6.46
N LYS A 27 -11.17 -6.48 5.27
CA LYS A 27 -9.78 -6.08 5.09
C LYS A 27 -9.76 -4.84 4.23
N LYS A 28 -9.00 -3.83 4.65
CA LYS A 28 -8.94 -2.53 3.99
C LYS A 28 -7.51 -2.04 3.89
N TRP A 29 -7.09 -1.74 2.67
CA TRP A 29 -5.83 -1.04 2.43
C TRP A 29 -6.06 0.47 2.48
N THR A 30 -5.07 1.18 3.01
CA THR A 30 -4.98 2.65 2.94
C THR A 30 -3.56 3.05 2.57
N ILE A 31 -3.42 4.13 1.83
CA ILE A 31 -2.13 4.68 1.41
C ILE A 31 -2.08 6.14 1.85
N LYS A 32 -0.99 6.54 2.50
CA LYS A 32 -0.72 7.93 2.87
C LYS A 32 0.58 8.38 2.23
N ASN A 33 0.58 9.58 1.66
CA ASN A 33 1.80 10.26 1.26
C ASN A 33 2.44 10.89 2.50
N CYS A 34 3.66 10.48 2.82
CA CYS A 34 4.45 10.92 3.97
C CYS A 34 5.73 11.67 3.53
N THR A 35 5.74 12.20 2.31
CA THR A 35 6.92 12.91 1.74
C THR A 35 7.14 14.26 2.43
N SER A 36 6.07 14.91 2.86
CA SER A 36 6.12 16.17 3.59
C SER A 36 5.88 15.96 5.09
N ILE A 37 6.14 16.99 5.92
CA ILE A 37 5.88 16.97 7.37
C ILE A 37 4.42 16.58 7.68
N ARG A 38 3.48 16.88 6.78
CA ARG A 38 2.08 16.45 6.89
C ARG A 38 1.85 15.23 6.01
N SER A 39 1.30 14.19 6.63
CA SER A 39 0.86 12.99 5.92
C SER A 39 -0.55 13.18 5.36
N PHE A 40 -0.74 12.91 4.07
CA PHE A 40 -2.05 13.05 3.42
C PHE A 40 -2.55 11.70 2.90
N PRO A 41 -3.81 11.32 3.17
CA PRO A 41 -4.39 10.12 2.58
C PRO A 41 -4.48 10.26 1.06
N ILE A 42 -4.21 9.18 0.35
CA ILE A 42 -4.37 9.10 -1.10
C ILE A 42 -5.68 8.38 -1.38
N GLN A 43 -6.47 8.92 -2.30
CA GLN A 43 -7.61 8.19 -2.80
C GLN A 43 -7.13 7.03 -3.67
N LEU A 44 -7.52 5.82 -3.27
CA LEU A 44 -7.31 4.63 -4.09
C LEU A 44 -8.14 4.81 -5.37
N ASN A 45 -7.45 4.98 -6.50
CA ASN A 45 -8.10 5.07 -7.80
C ASN A 45 -8.36 3.65 -8.34
N SER A 46 -9.17 3.55 -9.39
CA SER A 46 -9.51 2.28 -10.04
C SER A 46 -8.32 1.52 -10.64
N LYS A 47 -7.13 2.15 -10.74
CA LYS A 47 -5.91 1.49 -11.23
C LYS A 47 -5.24 0.66 -10.14
N ILE A 48 -5.47 0.97 -8.87
CA ILE A 48 -4.92 0.21 -7.74
C ILE A 48 -5.83 -0.99 -7.51
N SER A 49 -5.28 -2.19 -7.72
CA SER A 49 -6.00 -3.44 -7.48
C SER A 49 -5.68 -3.95 -6.07
N THR A 50 -6.72 -4.23 -5.30
CA THR A 50 -6.60 -4.82 -3.98
C THR A 50 -7.33 -6.14 -3.94
N THR A 51 -6.70 -7.15 -3.35
CA THR A 51 -7.39 -8.34 -2.86
C THR A 51 -7.43 -8.29 -1.34
N LEU A 52 -7.99 -9.33 -0.71
CA LEU A 52 -8.04 -9.44 0.74
C LEU A 52 -6.65 -9.32 1.40
N SER A 53 -5.61 -9.86 0.77
CA SER A 53 -4.27 -9.92 1.38
C SER A 53 -3.17 -9.24 0.56
N GLU A 54 -3.48 -8.80 -0.66
CA GLU A 54 -2.51 -8.21 -1.56
C GLU A 54 -2.94 -6.81 -2.02
N LEU A 55 -1.94 -5.96 -2.20
CA LEU A 55 -2.06 -4.63 -2.76
C LEU A 55 -1.14 -4.54 -3.97
N TYR A 56 -1.71 -4.31 -5.14
CA TYR A 56 -0.98 -4.11 -6.38
C TYR A 56 -0.99 -2.63 -6.80
N ILE A 57 0.20 -2.08 -6.99
CA ILE A 57 0.41 -0.70 -7.43
C ILE A 57 1.05 -0.71 -8.82
N PRO A 58 0.30 -0.34 -9.88
CA PRO A 58 0.88 -0.19 -11.20
C PRO A 58 1.89 0.96 -11.24
N SER A 59 2.83 0.86 -12.16
CA SER A 59 3.81 1.90 -12.48
C SER A 59 3.12 3.24 -12.78
N ARG A 60 3.81 4.31 -12.43
CA ARG A 60 3.39 5.71 -12.62
C ARG A 60 2.08 6.08 -11.90
N THR A 61 1.57 5.23 -11.02
CA THR A 61 0.37 5.51 -10.21
C THR A 61 0.67 6.45 -9.05
N LEU A 62 1.80 6.24 -8.39
CA LEU A 62 2.28 7.11 -7.30
C LEU A 62 3.36 8.05 -7.83
N ASP A 63 3.35 9.29 -7.33
CA ASP A 63 4.41 10.27 -7.61
C ASP A 63 5.67 9.99 -6.78
N TYR A 64 6.72 10.76 -7.03
CA TYR A 64 7.96 10.62 -6.26
C TYR A 64 7.74 11.03 -4.81
N GLY A 65 8.22 10.20 -3.89
CA GLY A 65 7.96 10.43 -2.47
C GLY A 65 8.09 9.20 -1.60
N ILE A 66 7.67 9.36 -0.35
CA ILE A 66 7.59 8.31 0.66
C ILE A 66 6.12 8.08 0.96
N TYR A 67 5.71 6.81 0.98
CA TYR A 67 4.33 6.41 1.23
C TYR A 67 4.27 5.38 2.34
N GLU A 68 3.28 5.54 3.22
CA GLU A 68 2.86 4.53 4.19
C GLU A 68 1.69 3.75 3.58
N LEU A 69 1.79 2.43 3.55
CA LEU A 69 0.75 1.52 3.09
C LEU A 69 0.32 0.68 4.27
N THR A 70 -0.93 0.86 4.69
CA THR A 70 -1.48 0.22 5.89
C THR A 70 -2.59 -0.74 5.50
N LEU A 71 -2.48 -2.00 5.91
CA LEU A 71 -3.58 -2.95 5.91
C LEU A 71 -4.25 -2.93 7.27
N THR A 72 -5.57 -2.72 7.29
CA THR A 72 -6.40 -2.87 8.48
C THR A 72 -7.33 -4.07 8.31
N VAL A 73 -7.29 -5.00 9.25
CA VAL A 73 -8.17 -6.16 9.34
C VAL A 73 -9.15 -5.90 10.48
N THR A 74 -10.45 -6.03 10.21
CA THR A 74 -11.53 -5.85 11.20
C THR A 74 -12.38 -7.12 11.24
N MET A 75 -12.63 -7.66 12.43
CA MET A 75 -13.58 -8.76 12.58
C MET A 75 -15.01 -8.27 12.39
N ILE A 76 -15.81 -9.02 11.63
CA ILE A 76 -17.21 -8.63 11.37
C ILE A 76 -18.07 -8.82 12.63
N GLU A 77 -17.87 -9.94 13.33
CA GLU A 77 -18.66 -10.29 14.53
C GLU A 77 -18.25 -9.50 15.78
N SER A 78 -17.10 -8.84 15.74
CA SER A 78 -16.63 -7.96 16.80
C SER A 78 -15.86 -6.81 16.17
N LEU A 79 -16.59 -5.76 15.78
CA LEU A 79 -16.04 -4.60 15.09
C LEU A 79 -14.96 -3.87 15.90
N ASP A 80 -14.90 -4.09 17.22
CA ASP A 80 -13.87 -3.54 18.10
C ASP A 80 -12.52 -4.27 17.96
N LEU A 81 -12.52 -5.51 17.46
CA LEU A 81 -11.30 -6.26 17.18
C LEU A 81 -10.74 -5.87 15.81
N LYS A 82 -9.83 -4.90 15.85
CA LYS A 82 -9.07 -4.42 14.68
C LYS A 82 -7.59 -4.63 14.89
N SER A 83 -6.91 -5.03 13.82
CA SER A 83 -5.45 -5.07 13.77
C SER A 83 -4.97 -4.39 12.50
N SER A 84 -3.84 -3.71 12.57
CA SER A 84 -3.25 -3.02 11.43
C SER A 84 -1.75 -3.21 11.36
N SER A 85 -1.23 -3.26 10.15
CA SER A 85 0.20 -3.29 9.89
C SER A 85 0.54 -2.32 8.75
N SER A 86 1.68 -1.64 8.87
CA SER A 86 2.15 -0.62 7.91
C SER A 86 3.48 -1.02 7.29
N ALA A 87 3.64 -0.74 6.01
CA ALA A 87 4.90 -0.78 5.30
C ALA A 87 5.20 0.57 4.66
N TYR A 88 6.48 0.97 4.65
CA TYR A 88 6.92 2.21 4.01
C TYR A 88 7.64 1.93 2.70
N VAL A 89 7.22 2.61 1.64
CA VAL A 89 7.84 2.54 0.32
C VAL A 89 8.29 3.93 -0.12
N ARG A 90 9.43 3.98 -0.81
CA ARG A 90 9.93 5.18 -1.47
C ARG A 90 9.81 5.01 -2.98
N ILE A 91 9.17 5.97 -3.65
CA ILE A 91 9.10 6.03 -5.10
C ILE A 91 10.20 6.94 -5.61
N THR A 92 11.06 6.40 -6.45
CA THR A 92 12.30 7.03 -6.91
C THR A 92 12.34 7.18 -8.43
N ALA A 93 13.12 8.15 -8.91
CA ALA A 93 13.44 8.29 -10.32
C ALA A 93 14.32 7.12 -10.81
N THR A 94 14.29 6.87 -12.11
CA THR A 94 15.30 6.02 -12.75
C THR A 94 16.63 6.75 -12.75
N GLY A 95 17.72 6.08 -12.39
CA GLY A 95 19.09 6.64 -12.51
C GLY A 95 19.59 6.78 -13.96
N ILE A 96 18.70 6.69 -14.95
CA ILE A 96 19.02 6.83 -16.37
C ILE A 96 18.72 8.28 -16.78
N THR A 97 19.76 9.05 -17.07
CA THR A 97 19.66 10.36 -17.71
C THR A 97 19.56 10.18 -19.22
N ALA A 98 18.45 10.60 -19.82
CA ALA A 98 18.32 10.65 -21.28
C ALA A 98 19.12 11.85 -21.81
N ASN A 99 20.23 11.60 -22.51
CA ASN A 99 20.90 12.63 -23.28
C ASN A 99 20.14 12.79 -24.61
N LEU A 100 19.30 13.81 -24.70
CA LEU A 100 18.71 14.23 -25.96
C LEU A 100 19.81 14.94 -26.75
N VAL A 101 20.38 14.25 -27.75
CA VAL A 101 21.29 14.87 -28.71
C VAL A 101 20.42 15.65 -29.70
N GLN A 102 20.67 16.95 -29.81
CA GLN A 102 20.01 17.86 -30.75
C GLN A 102 20.84 18.01 -32.02
#